data_AF-A0A3N4M1J1-F1
#
_entry.id   AF-A0A3N4M1J1-F1
#
_cell.length_a   1.000
_cell.length_b   1.000
_cell.length_c   1.000
_cell.angle_alpha   90.00
_cell.angle_beta   90.00
_cell.angle_gamma   90.00
#
_symmetry.space_group_name_H-M   'P 1'
#
loop_
_entity.id
_entity.type
_entity.pdbx_description
1 polymer ?
#
loop_
_entity_poly.entity_id
_entity_poly.type
_entity_poly.pdbx_seq_one_letter_code
_entity_poly.pdbx_strand_id
1 'polypeptide(L)'
;PKPFDTSIGKTFVSTTCPAFFNLFLDDPDYINCLPLSAMLQNSKSFFDITKKSGFATTRVLDVACNVNYTKCAAKMEYYGREIKTPERCGTEFGRRDPLVIQAYASFISYPSLLKAGCLKSDSGSYCYVDAVTNVTSPDDPNIYFLPLGLKLPSGSRPTCSSCAQETMRIFQKYAGNASLPLSETYVPAAQQLNMECGPQFVNTSV
;
A
#
# COMPACT_ATOMS: atom_id res chain seq x y z
N PRO A 1 3.95 12.48 -8.11
CA PRO A 1 2.84 11.54 -8.38
C PRO A 1 1.66 11.86 -7.45
N LYS A 2 0.43 11.53 -7.84
CA LYS A 2 -0.75 11.66 -6.98
C LYS A 2 -1.59 10.38 -7.05
N PRO A 3 -2.19 9.91 -5.94
CA PRO A 3 -3.19 8.86 -6.01
C PRO A 3 -4.38 9.27 -6.86
N PHE A 4 -5.01 8.30 -7.52
CA PHE A 4 -6.20 8.50 -8.37
C PHE A 4 -5.98 9.56 -9.45
N ASP A 5 -4.79 9.57 -10.07
CA ASP A 5 -4.40 10.51 -11.14
C ASP A 5 -4.90 10.11 -12.53
N THR A 6 -5.68 9.04 -12.61
CA THR A 6 -6.49 8.65 -13.77
C THR A 6 -7.96 9.00 -13.51
N SER A 7 -8.84 8.79 -14.49
CA SER A 7 -10.27 9.02 -14.30
C SER A 7 -10.84 8.20 -13.13
N ILE A 8 -11.40 8.89 -12.14
CA ILE A 8 -12.20 8.30 -11.06
C ILE A 8 -13.51 7.80 -11.69
N GLY A 9 -13.94 6.57 -11.36
CA GLY A 9 -15.02 5.87 -12.06
C GLY A 9 -16.32 6.67 -12.16
N LYS A 10 -17.02 6.59 -13.29
CA LYS A 10 -18.34 7.24 -13.52
C LYS A 10 -19.53 6.43 -13.00
N THR A 11 -19.28 5.32 -12.31
CA THR A 11 -20.28 4.29 -11.98
C THR A 11 -20.81 4.36 -10.55
N PHE A 12 -20.48 5.42 -9.81
CA PHE A 12 -21.03 5.62 -8.47
C PHE A 12 -22.55 5.75 -8.51
N VAL A 13 -23.22 5.16 -7.52
CA VAL A 13 -24.68 5.16 -7.41
C VAL A 13 -25.13 6.43 -6.69
N SER A 14 -24.40 6.82 -5.65
CA SER A 14 -24.59 8.04 -4.89
C SER A 14 -23.84 9.22 -5.50
N THR A 15 -24.36 10.42 -5.30
CA THR A 15 -23.65 11.66 -5.63
C THR A 15 -22.64 12.06 -4.55
N THR A 16 -22.79 11.53 -3.33
CA THR A 16 -21.93 11.82 -2.17
C THR A 16 -20.54 11.21 -2.32
N CYS A 17 -20.42 10.03 -2.94
CA CYS A 17 -19.13 9.38 -3.09
C CYS A 17 -18.15 10.10 -4.03
N PRO A 18 -18.54 10.48 -5.26
CA PRO A 18 -17.68 11.30 -6.11
C PRO A 18 -17.29 12.63 -5.44
N ALA A 19 -18.20 13.26 -4.68
CA ALA A 19 -17.90 14.47 -3.94
C ALA A 19 -16.84 14.24 -2.84
N PHE A 20 -16.90 13.11 -2.14
CA PHE A 20 -15.88 12.73 -1.17
C PHE A 20 -14.52 12.43 -1.81
N PHE A 21 -14.50 11.79 -2.98
CA PHE A 21 -13.25 11.60 -3.74
C PHE A 21 -12.60 12.93 -4.09
N ASN A 22 -13.37 13.90 -4.61
CA ASN A 22 -12.84 15.24 -4.86
C ASN A 22 -12.32 15.89 -3.56
N LEU A 23 -13.08 15.76 -2.46
CA LEU A 23 -12.71 16.35 -1.18
C LEU A 23 -11.32 15.89 -0.70
N PHE A 24 -11.06 14.58 -0.64
CA PHE A 24 -9.76 14.13 -0.13
C PHE A 24 -8.63 14.30 -1.16
N LEU A 25 -8.95 14.27 -2.46
CA LEU A 25 -7.95 14.47 -3.52
C LEU A 25 -7.52 15.93 -3.69
N ASP A 26 -8.35 16.88 -3.25
CA ASP A 26 -8.04 18.30 -3.21
C ASP A 26 -7.51 18.76 -1.84
N ASP A 27 -7.56 17.92 -0.82
CA ASP A 27 -7.08 18.24 0.53
C ASP A 27 -5.53 18.26 0.60
N PRO A 28 -4.89 19.42 0.84
CA PRO A 28 -3.43 19.50 0.97
C PRO A 28 -2.88 18.63 2.09
N ASP A 29 -3.64 18.43 3.18
CA ASP A 29 -3.23 17.59 4.30
C ASP A 29 -3.26 16.09 3.96
N TYR A 30 -3.98 15.69 2.90
CA TYR A 30 -3.89 14.34 2.34
C TYR A 30 -2.74 14.24 1.34
N ILE A 31 -2.67 15.18 0.39
CA ILE A 31 -1.72 15.16 -0.72
C ILE A 31 -0.28 15.20 -0.21
N ASN A 32 -0.01 16.08 0.77
CA ASN A 32 1.33 16.26 1.33
C ASN A 32 1.82 15.05 2.14
N CYS A 33 0.93 14.12 2.48
CA CYS A 33 1.29 12.87 3.15
C CYS A 33 1.81 11.79 2.22
N LEU A 34 1.76 12.02 0.90
CA LEU A 34 2.26 11.12 -0.14
C LEU A 34 1.93 9.65 0.16
N PRO A 35 0.64 9.28 0.27
CA PRO A 35 0.24 7.96 0.70
C PRO A 35 0.71 6.89 -0.27
N LEU A 36 1.82 6.23 0.07
CA LEU A 36 2.37 5.13 -0.73
C LEU A 36 1.33 4.03 -0.92
N SER A 37 0.53 3.76 0.12
CA SER A 37 -0.60 2.84 0.08
C SER A 37 -1.62 3.12 -1.03
N ALA A 38 -1.87 4.39 -1.35
CA ALA A 38 -2.78 4.77 -2.43
C ALA A 38 -2.05 4.88 -3.77
N MET A 39 -0.80 5.35 -3.77
CA MET A 39 0.02 5.43 -4.99
C MET A 39 0.31 4.05 -5.58
N LEU A 40 0.53 3.04 -4.75
CA LEU A 40 0.81 1.66 -5.17
C LEU A 40 -0.32 1.02 -5.98
N GLN A 41 -1.57 1.45 -5.82
CA GLN A 41 -2.70 0.87 -6.57
C GLN A 41 -3.23 1.82 -7.65
N ASN A 42 -3.27 3.12 -7.34
CA ASN A 42 -4.13 4.06 -8.05
C ASN A 42 -3.37 5.25 -8.64
N SER A 43 -2.04 5.23 -8.71
CA SER A 43 -1.27 6.30 -9.33
C SER A 43 -0.53 5.82 -10.57
N LYS A 44 -1.10 6.10 -11.75
CA LYS A 44 -0.42 5.88 -13.03
C LYS A 44 0.91 6.60 -13.07
N SER A 45 0.98 7.84 -12.57
CA SER A 45 2.24 8.58 -12.57
C SER A 45 3.29 7.96 -11.65
N PHE A 46 2.90 7.34 -10.53
CA PHE A 46 3.85 6.60 -9.69
C PHE A 46 4.35 5.33 -10.39
N PHE A 47 3.46 4.55 -11.02
CA PHE A 47 3.88 3.39 -11.80
C PHE A 47 4.80 3.76 -12.98
N ASP A 48 4.54 4.88 -13.64
CA ASP A 48 5.40 5.37 -14.73
C ASP A 48 6.78 5.80 -14.20
N ILE A 49 6.85 6.33 -12.96
CA ILE A 49 8.11 6.64 -12.28
C ILE A 49 8.91 5.37 -11.97
N THR A 50 8.26 4.36 -11.38
CA THR A 50 8.93 3.10 -10.99
C THR A 50 9.52 2.36 -12.18
N LYS A 51 8.82 2.36 -13.32
CA LYS A 51 9.29 1.72 -14.56
C LYS A 51 10.48 2.45 -15.21
N LYS A 52 10.58 3.76 -15.04
CA LYS A 52 11.58 4.58 -15.75
C LYS A 52 12.90 4.68 -15.00
N SER A 53 12.86 4.79 -13.67
CA SER A 53 14.07 5.08 -12.91
C SER A 53 13.94 4.74 -11.43
N GLY A 54 14.84 3.88 -10.95
CA GLY A 54 15.05 3.66 -9.52
C GLY A 54 15.38 4.96 -8.78
N PHE A 55 16.24 5.82 -9.35
CA PHE A 55 16.58 7.12 -8.78
C PHE A 55 15.37 8.06 -8.63
N ALA A 56 14.50 8.14 -9.64
CA ALA A 56 13.27 8.92 -9.54
C ALA A 56 12.32 8.35 -8.46
N THR A 57 12.27 7.04 -8.33
CA THR A 57 11.50 6.36 -7.27
C THR A 57 12.08 6.67 -5.88
N THR A 58 13.40 6.62 -5.72
CA THR A 58 14.11 7.02 -4.49
C THR A 58 13.74 8.44 -4.08
N ARG A 59 13.74 9.40 -5.00
CA ARG A 59 13.34 10.79 -4.69
C ARG A 59 11.91 10.91 -4.17
N VAL A 60 10.97 10.11 -4.69
CA VAL A 60 9.59 10.10 -4.18
C VAL A 60 9.55 9.56 -2.76
N LEU A 61 10.27 8.45 -2.50
CA LEU A 61 10.34 7.85 -1.17
C LEU A 61 11.05 8.76 -0.16
N ASP A 62 12.10 9.47 -0.56
CA ASP A 62 12.78 10.44 0.32
C ASP A 62 11.82 11.50 0.85
N VAL A 63 10.93 12.03 0.00
CA VAL A 63 9.92 12.99 0.46
C VAL A 63 8.86 12.31 1.32
N ALA A 64 8.35 11.15 0.88
CA ALA A 64 7.31 10.41 1.63
C ALA A 64 7.79 10.00 3.03
N CYS A 65 9.05 9.61 3.19
CA CYS A 65 9.63 9.16 4.45
C CYS A 65 9.96 10.30 5.43
N ASN A 66 9.88 11.56 4.99
CA ASN A 66 10.12 12.74 5.81
C ASN A 66 8.84 13.54 6.12
N VAL A 67 7.66 12.99 5.83
CA VAL A 67 6.38 13.61 6.20
C VAL A 67 6.15 13.59 7.71
N ASN A 68 5.25 14.45 8.21
CA ASN A 68 4.81 14.37 9.59
C ASN A 68 3.91 13.13 9.78
N TYR A 69 4.52 12.03 10.22
CA TYR A 69 3.83 10.74 10.37
C TYR A 69 2.55 10.84 11.20
N THR A 70 2.58 11.50 12.36
CA THR A 70 1.42 11.58 13.26
C THR A 70 0.25 12.31 12.60
N LYS A 71 0.52 13.46 11.96
CA LYS A 71 -0.50 14.21 11.23
C LYS A 71 -1.09 13.38 10.08
N CYS A 72 -0.22 12.71 9.33
CA CYS A 72 -0.63 11.92 8.18
C CYS A 72 -1.41 10.67 8.56
N ALA A 73 -0.96 9.93 9.56
CA ALA A 73 -1.67 8.76 10.07
C ALA A 73 -3.07 9.14 10.57
N ALA A 74 -3.19 10.23 11.33
CA ALA A 74 -4.49 10.72 11.82
C ALA A 74 -5.42 11.14 10.67
N LYS A 75 -4.89 11.79 9.63
CA LYS A 75 -5.68 12.18 8.45
C LYS A 75 -6.17 10.97 7.65
N MET A 76 -5.30 9.98 7.45
CA MET A 76 -5.69 8.73 6.77
C MET A 76 -6.73 7.96 7.58
N GLU A 77 -6.58 7.89 8.90
CA GLU A 77 -7.57 7.26 9.78
C GLU A 77 -8.93 7.99 9.70
N TYR A 78 -8.93 9.32 9.69
CA TYR A 78 -10.13 10.12 9.46
C TYR A 78 -10.83 9.73 8.16
N TYR A 79 -10.11 9.69 7.04
CA TYR A 79 -10.70 9.29 5.75
C TYR A 79 -11.16 7.83 5.72
N GLY A 80 -10.44 6.92 6.40
CA GLY A 80 -10.85 5.54 6.57
C GLY A 80 -12.16 5.37 7.36
N ARG A 81 -12.46 6.27 8.29
CA ARG A 81 -13.77 6.31 8.98
C ARG A 81 -14.84 6.94 8.10
N GLU A 82 -14.57 8.11 7.54
CA GLU A 82 -15.50 8.89 6.72
C GLU A 82 -16.00 8.12 5.50
N ILE A 83 -15.14 7.38 4.80
CA ILE A 83 -15.52 6.67 3.57
C ILE A 83 -16.66 5.66 3.78
N LYS A 84 -16.85 5.17 5.00
CA LYS A 84 -17.89 4.20 5.35
C LYS A 84 -19.24 4.83 5.66
N THR A 85 -19.32 6.15 5.83
CA THR A 85 -20.56 6.81 6.26
C THR A 85 -21.50 7.08 5.08
N PRO A 86 -22.83 7.11 5.30
CA PRO A 86 -23.81 7.41 4.25
C PRO A 86 -23.58 8.77 3.57
N GLU A 87 -23.04 9.75 4.29
CA GLU A 87 -22.76 11.11 3.80
C GLU A 87 -21.56 11.15 2.83
N ARG A 88 -20.78 10.07 2.76
CA ARG A 88 -19.62 9.92 1.88
C ARG A 88 -19.85 8.81 0.86
N CYS A 89 -19.22 7.65 1.04
CA CYS A 89 -19.28 6.51 0.13
C CYS A 89 -19.95 5.28 0.76
N GLY A 90 -20.76 5.44 1.82
CA GLY A 90 -21.33 4.30 2.56
C GLY A 90 -22.14 3.34 1.69
N THR A 91 -22.90 3.87 0.72
CA THR A 91 -23.65 3.05 -0.26
C THR A 91 -22.70 2.21 -1.12
N GLU A 92 -21.70 2.83 -1.73
CA GLU A 92 -20.69 2.17 -2.54
C GLU A 92 -19.84 1.18 -1.72
N PHE A 93 -19.50 1.54 -0.48
CA PHE A 93 -18.75 0.71 0.45
C PHE A 93 -19.53 -0.57 0.78
N GLY A 94 -20.83 -0.44 1.12
CA GLY A 94 -21.71 -1.58 1.37
C GLY A 94 -21.91 -2.49 0.15
N ARG A 95 -21.85 -1.92 -1.05
CA ARG A 95 -21.90 -2.65 -2.33
C ARG A 95 -20.55 -3.20 -2.78
N ARG A 96 -19.49 -2.97 -2.00
CA ARG A 96 -18.10 -3.35 -2.31
C ARG A 96 -17.64 -2.80 -3.66
N ASP A 97 -17.98 -1.54 -3.97
CA ASP A 97 -17.45 -0.87 -5.16
C ASP A 97 -15.90 -0.94 -5.15
N PRO A 98 -15.26 -1.44 -6.21
CA PRO A 98 -13.81 -1.69 -6.20
C PRO A 98 -12.98 -0.45 -5.88
N LEU A 99 -13.38 0.73 -6.38
CA LEU A 99 -12.62 1.96 -6.20
C LEU A 99 -12.71 2.45 -4.75
N VAL A 100 -13.90 2.33 -4.15
CA VAL A 100 -14.14 2.67 -2.74
C VAL A 100 -13.44 1.70 -1.80
N ILE A 101 -13.46 0.40 -2.09
CA ILE A 101 -12.74 -0.60 -1.28
C ILE A 101 -11.22 -0.38 -1.36
N GLN A 102 -10.69 -0.08 -2.56
CA GLN A 102 -9.27 0.23 -2.72
C GLN A 102 -8.87 1.53 -1.99
N ALA A 103 -9.70 2.58 -2.07
CA ALA A 103 -9.47 3.82 -1.33
C ALA A 103 -9.46 3.56 0.19
N TYR A 104 -10.46 2.85 0.71
CA TYR A 104 -10.52 2.46 2.12
C TYR A 104 -9.28 1.66 2.54
N ALA A 105 -8.93 0.61 1.80
CA ALA A 105 -7.75 -0.21 2.07
C ALA A 105 -6.48 0.65 2.07
N SER A 106 -6.37 1.61 1.15
CA SER A 106 -5.22 2.52 1.09
C SER A 106 -5.11 3.42 2.32
N PHE A 107 -6.22 3.92 2.84
CA PHE A 107 -6.22 4.76 4.05
C PHE A 107 -5.75 3.99 5.27
N ILE A 108 -6.36 2.83 5.55
CA ILE A 108 -6.06 2.06 6.76
C ILE A 108 -4.70 1.34 6.70
N SER A 109 -4.16 1.13 5.50
CA SER A 109 -2.83 0.51 5.29
C SER A 109 -1.69 1.52 5.21
N TYR A 110 -1.98 2.82 5.29
CA TYR A 110 -0.96 3.86 5.27
C TYR A 110 0.16 3.62 6.29
N PRO A 111 -0.11 3.28 7.57
CA PRO A 111 0.95 3.09 8.56
C PRO A 111 1.94 1.97 8.23
N SER A 112 1.44 0.81 7.79
CA SER A 112 2.28 -0.35 7.48
C SER A 112 3.07 -0.12 6.20
N LEU A 113 2.46 0.49 5.18
CA LEU A 113 3.11 0.70 3.90
C LEU A 113 4.10 1.85 3.90
N LEU A 114 3.84 2.92 4.66
CA LEU A 114 4.86 3.96 4.84
C LEU A 114 6.11 3.37 5.50
N LYS A 115 5.96 2.60 6.58
CA LYS A 115 7.09 1.95 7.27
C LYS A 115 7.87 1.01 6.35
N ALA A 116 7.17 0.17 5.58
CA ALA A 116 7.80 -0.74 4.63
C ALA A 116 8.47 0.01 3.46
N GLY A 117 7.85 1.07 2.94
CA GLY A 117 8.41 1.90 1.87
C GLY A 117 9.68 2.65 2.30
N CYS A 118 9.78 3.00 3.59
CA CYS A 118 10.94 3.68 4.17
C CYS A 118 12.05 2.73 4.64
N LEU A 119 11.86 1.42 4.50
CA LEU A 119 12.89 0.44 4.82
C LEU A 119 14.06 0.59 3.85
N LYS A 120 15.27 0.64 4.40
CA LYS A 120 16.53 0.69 3.65
C LYS A 120 17.19 -0.68 3.63
N SER A 121 17.80 -1.03 2.51
CA SER A 121 18.71 -2.17 2.40
C SER A 121 20.09 -1.84 2.94
N ASP A 122 20.96 -2.84 3.08
CA ASP A 122 22.34 -2.66 3.56
C ASP A 122 23.18 -1.73 2.67
N SER A 123 22.79 -1.57 1.41
CA SER A 123 23.40 -0.63 0.46
C SER A 123 22.97 0.83 0.65
N GLY A 124 21.97 1.09 1.50
CA GLY A 124 21.35 2.41 1.68
C GLY A 124 20.26 2.76 0.63
N SER A 125 20.02 1.87 -0.34
CA SER A 125 18.85 1.95 -1.23
C SER A 125 17.56 1.64 -0.46
N TYR A 126 16.41 2.10 -0.95
CA TYR A 126 15.12 1.66 -0.37
C TYR A 126 14.82 0.24 -0.82
N CYS A 127 14.36 -0.62 0.08
CA CYS A 127 13.98 -1.99 -0.25
C CYS A 127 12.89 -2.05 -1.35
N TYR A 128 11.98 -1.09 -1.36
CA TYR A 128 10.98 -0.99 -2.44
C TYR A 128 11.60 -0.66 -3.80
N VAL A 129 12.65 0.18 -3.82
CA VAL A 129 13.38 0.52 -5.05
C VAL A 129 14.13 -0.70 -5.56
N ASP A 130 14.80 -1.42 -4.66
CA ASP A 130 15.48 -2.68 -4.99
C ASP A 130 14.48 -3.68 -5.59
N ALA A 131 13.29 -3.83 -4.98
CA ALA A 131 12.22 -4.70 -5.48
C ALA A 131 11.71 -4.31 -6.88
N VAL A 132 11.38 -3.04 -7.13
CA VAL A 132 10.81 -2.62 -8.44
C VAL A 132 11.84 -2.54 -9.56
N THR A 133 13.13 -2.51 -9.23
CA THR A 133 14.23 -2.47 -10.21
C THR A 133 14.86 -3.84 -10.45
N ASN A 134 14.48 -4.86 -9.67
CA ASN A 134 14.99 -6.21 -9.82
C ASN A 134 14.39 -6.92 -11.04
N VAL A 135 15.08 -6.81 -12.18
CA VAL A 135 14.68 -7.47 -13.43
C VAL A 135 14.77 -8.99 -13.39
N THR A 136 15.52 -9.56 -12.44
CA THR A 136 15.68 -11.03 -12.32
C THR A 136 14.56 -11.67 -11.53
N SER A 137 13.90 -10.91 -10.65
CA SER A 137 12.76 -11.36 -9.84
C SER A 137 11.64 -10.31 -9.90
N PRO A 138 10.85 -10.29 -10.99
CA PRO A 138 9.80 -9.28 -11.21
C PRO A 138 8.65 -9.37 -10.19
N ASP A 139 8.65 -10.41 -9.36
CA ASP A 139 7.70 -10.68 -8.30
C ASP A 139 8.00 -9.95 -6.99
N ASP A 140 9.21 -9.41 -6.80
CA ASP A 140 9.62 -8.74 -5.55
C ASP A 140 8.62 -7.66 -5.08
N PRO A 141 8.05 -6.82 -5.98
CA PRO A 141 7.09 -5.79 -5.57
C PRO A 141 5.77 -6.35 -5.03
N ASN A 142 5.40 -7.60 -5.34
CA ASN A 142 4.10 -8.17 -4.96
C ASN A 142 3.89 -8.19 -3.44
N ILE A 143 4.97 -8.30 -2.66
CA ILE A 143 4.93 -8.24 -1.19
C ILE A 143 4.29 -6.92 -0.71
N TYR A 144 4.57 -5.79 -1.39
CA TYR A 144 4.07 -4.47 -0.99
C TYR A 144 2.56 -4.28 -1.24
N PHE A 145 1.89 -5.22 -1.89
CA PHE A 145 0.44 -5.18 -2.09
C PHE A 145 -0.32 -5.96 -1.00
N LEU A 146 0.38 -6.73 -0.15
CA LEU A 146 -0.25 -7.51 0.92
C LEU A 146 -1.11 -6.65 1.86
N PRO A 147 -0.63 -5.48 2.35
CA PRO A 147 -1.44 -4.68 3.27
C PRO A 147 -2.72 -4.14 2.62
N LEU A 148 -2.72 -4.03 1.30
CA LEU A 148 -3.86 -3.54 0.51
C LEU A 148 -4.92 -4.62 0.26
N GLY A 149 -4.72 -5.83 0.79
CA GLY A 149 -5.65 -6.95 0.66
C GLY A 149 -5.44 -7.78 -0.60
N LEU A 150 -4.39 -7.51 -1.38
CA LEU A 150 -4.02 -8.35 -2.51
C LEU A 150 -3.15 -9.49 -2.00
N LYS A 151 -3.54 -10.72 -2.33
CA LYS A 151 -2.78 -11.92 -2.00
C LYS A 151 -1.52 -11.98 -2.87
N LEU A 152 -0.45 -12.54 -2.30
CA LEU A 152 0.71 -12.92 -3.10
C LEU A 152 0.25 -13.91 -4.18
N PRO A 153 0.53 -13.67 -5.48
CA PRO A 153 0.10 -14.58 -6.53
C PRO A 153 0.66 -15.99 -6.31
N SER A 154 -0.15 -17.01 -6.59
CA SER A 154 0.31 -18.40 -6.52
C SER A 154 1.47 -18.62 -7.50
N GLY A 155 2.57 -19.20 -7.00
CA GLY A 155 3.77 -19.43 -7.79
C GLY A 155 4.66 -18.19 -7.97
N SER A 156 4.30 -17.05 -7.37
CA SER A 156 5.20 -15.89 -7.27
C SER A 156 6.48 -16.29 -6.54
N ARG A 157 7.63 -15.89 -7.09
CA ARG A 157 8.96 -16.21 -6.56
C ARG A 157 9.76 -14.92 -6.25
N PRO A 158 9.38 -14.17 -5.20
CA PRO A 158 10.18 -13.06 -4.73
C PRO A 158 11.58 -13.51 -4.29
N THR A 159 12.55 -12.61 -4.42
CA THR A 159 13.91 -12.78 -3.93
C THR A 159 13.89 -12.97 -2.42
N CYS A 160 14.58 -14.00 -1.94
CA CYS A 160 14.79 -14.30 -0.53
C CYS A 160 15.81 -13.35 0.11
N SER A 161 15.54 -12.05 0.09
CA SER A 161 16.42 -10.99 0.57
C SER A 161 16.13 -10.57 2.01
N SER A 162 17.09 -9.91 2.66
CA SER A 162 16.87 -9.24 3.95
C SER A 162 15.74 -8.20 3.87
N CYS A 163 15.62 -7.50 2.73
CA CYS A 163 14.51 -6.59 2.46
C CYS A 163 13.14 -7.28 2.49
N ALA A 164 13.01 -8.47 1.91
CA ALA A 164 11.77 -9.24 1.95
C ALA A 164 11.43 -9.68 3.39
N GLN A 165 12.42 -10.17 4.15
CA GLN A 165 12.25 -10.55 5.56
C GLN A 165 11.80 -9.37 6.42
N GLU A 166 12.51 -8.24 6.34
CA GLU A 166 12.25 -7.05 7.15
C GLU A 166 10.92 -6.39 6.78
N THR A 167 10.56 -6.38 5.49
CA THR A 167 9.23 -5.92 5.04
C THR A 167 8.12 -6.79 5.64
N MET A 168 8.26 -8.12 5.58
CA MET A 168 7.31 -9.05 6.20
C MET A 168 7.30 -8.92 7.73
N ARG A 169 8.42 -8.62 8.38
CA ARG A 169 8.48 -8.35 9.82
C ARG A 169 7.72 -7.07 10.20
N ILE A 170 7.76 -6.04 9.36
CA ILE A 170 6.93 -4.85 9.54
C ILE A 170 5.46 -5.24 9.43
N PHE A 171 5.07 -5.97 8.39
CA PHE A 171 3.69 -6.39 8.15
C PHE A 171 3.14 -7.29 9.25
N GLN A 172 3.95 -8.18 9.82
CA GLN A 172 3.58 -9.02 10.95
C GLN A 172 2.96 -8.23 12.10
N LYS A 173 3.54 -7.08 12.45
CA LYS A 173 3.10 -6.23 13.57
C LYS A 173 1.70 -5.65 13.39
N TYR A 174 1.18 -5.67 12.16
CA TYR A 174 -0.14 -5.17 11.81
C TYR A 174 -1.13 -6.31 11.52
N ALA A 175 -0.63 -7.50 11.17
CA ALA A 175 -1.45 -8.61 10.70
C ALA A 175 -2.39 -9.19 11.77
N GLY A 176 -2.09 -9.03 13.07
CA GLY A 176 -2.98 -9.44 14.16
C GLY A 176 -4.26 -8.59 14.30
N ASN A 177 -4.32 -7.42 13.64
CA ASN A 177 -5.52 -6.58 13.65
C ASN A 177 -6.49 -7.02 12.54
N ALA A 178 -7.57 -7.72 12.93
CA ALA A 178 -8.62 -8.20 12.02
C ALA A 178 -9.36 -7.09 11.24
N SER A 179 -9.22 -5.82 11.63
CA SER A 179 -9.80 -4.70 10.88
C SER A 179 -8.97 -4.30 9.64
N LEU A 180 -7.74 -4.81 9.52
CA LEU A 180 -6.83 -4.53 8.42
C LEU A 180 -6.88 -5.64 7.36
N PRO A 181 -6.83 -5.32 6.05
CA PRO A 181 -6.83 -6.32 4.98
C PRO A 181 -5.65 -7.28 5.08
N LEU A 182 -4.54 -6.79 5.65
CA LEU A 182 -3.33 -7.56 5.89
C LEU A 182 -3.56 -8.82 6.74
N SER A 183 -4.55 -8.82 7.63
CA SER A 183 -4.89 -9.99 8.46
C SER A 183 -5.28 -11.22 7.61
N GLU A 184 -5.82 -11.00 6.41
CA GLU A 184 -6.22 -12.07 5.49
C GLU A 184 -5.11 -12.47 4.51
N THR A 185 -4.11 -11.62 4.28
CA THR A 185 -3.08 -11.82 3.25
C THR A 185 -1.72 -12.21 3.81
N TYR A 186 -1.42 -11.85 5.07
CA TYR A 186 -0.10 -12.04 5.66
C TYR A 186 0.29 -13.52 5.80
N VAL A 187 -0.50 -14.30 6.55
CA VAL A 187 -0.14 -15.70 6.86
C VAL A 187 0.01 -16.56 5.60
N PRO A 188 -0.91 -16.50 4.62
CA PRO A 188 -0.72 -17.23 3.36
C PRO A 188 0.56 -16.81 2.61
N ALA A 189 0.87 -15.52 2.56
CA ALA A 189 2.10 -15.03 1.92
C ALA A 189 3.37 -15.47 2.67
N ALA A 190 3.34 -15.42 4.01
CA ALA A 190 4.45 -15.88 4.86
C ALA A 190 4.71 -17.38 4.68
N GLN A 191 3.67 -18.19 4.57
CA GLN A 191 3.78 -19.62 4.26
C GLN A 191 4.41 -19.84 2.89
N GLN A 192 3.97 -19.11 1.86
CA GLN A 192 4.55 -19.19 0.51
C GLN A 192 6.03 -18.82 0.51
N LEU A 193 6.41 -17.71 1.16
CA LEU A 193 7.81 -17.32 1.29
C LEU A 193 8.64 -18.36 2.04
N ASN A 194 8.12 -18.99 3.09
CA ASN A 194 8.83 -20.04 3.81
C ASN A 194 9.00 -21.34 3.00
N MET A 195 8.09 -21.64 2.08
CA MET A 195 8.24 -22.78 1.18
C MET A 195 9.36 -22.53 0.15
N GLU A 196 9.45 -21.30 -0.38
CA GLU A 196 10.41 -20.95 -1.43
C GLU A 196 11.81 -20.60 -0.86
N CYS A 197 11.86 -19.85 0.25
CA CYS A 197 13.09 -19.30 0.82
C CYS A 197 13.68 -20.11 1.97
N GLY A 198 13.01 -21.19 2.36
CA GLY A 198 13.40 -22.05 3.47
C GLY A 198 12.58 -21.82 4.75
N PRO A 199 12.55 -22.84 5.62
CA PRO A 199 11.74 -22.79 6.83
C PRO A 199 12.15 -21.61 7.72
N GLN A 200 11.15 -20.94 8.31
CA GLN A 200 11.34 -19.81 9.21
C GLN A 200 12.01 -18.58 8.59
N PHE A 201 12.07 -18.46 7.26
CA PHE A 201 12.51 -17.24 6.58
C PHE A 201 11.73 -16.00 7.05
N VAL A 202 10.41 -16.14 7.26
CA VAL A 202 9.53 -15.16 7.90
C VAL A 202 8.62 -15.82 8.92
N ASN A 203 8.16 -15.05 9.91
CA ASN A 203 7.28 -15.55 10.96
C ASN A 203 5.83 -15.70 10.43
N THR A 204 5.14 -16.77 10.82
CA THR A 204 3.75 -17.05 10.44
C THR A 204 2.75 -16.79 11.57
N SER A 205 3.22 -16.40 12.76
CA SER A 205 2.38 -16.09 13.92
C SER A 205 2.07 -14.60 13.98
N VAL A 206 0.81 -14.23 14.25
CA VAL A 206 0.30 -12.85 14.26
C VAL A 206 -0.60 -12.57 15.46
#